data_AF-A0A8J4RM37-F1
#
_entry.id   AF-A0A8J4RM37-F1
#
_cell.length_a   1.000
_cell.length_b   1.000
_cell.length_c   1.000
_cell.angle_alpha   90.00
_cell.angle_beta   90.00
_cell.angle_gamma   90.00
#
_symmetry.space_group_name_H-M   'P 1'
#
loop_
_entity.id
_entity.type
_entity.pdbx_description
1 polymer ?
#
loop_
_entity_poly.entity_id
_entity_poly.type
_entity_poly.pdbx_seq_one_letter_code
_entity_poly.pdbx_strand_id
1 'polypeptide(L)'
;MAITLDRLVSLVLLVQFVLLCSSYNVTSESTEEANALLKWKSSLENSTQPELSSWTLLTQNATNPKPSTSPCTWFGISCNPAGSVIRINLTSSGLQGSVPPEIGHLTKLEFLHLVNNQFNGSIPQELGKLKSLTRLALYINALEGPIPASLGNLSNLAILYLFDNQISGSIPPELGNLSNLVVLQMDINRLIDFGTAKLLKPDSSNWTALAGTYGYIAPELAYTMEVTEKCDVYSFGVLTLEVIKGEHPGDFISRLSSPSAMEEVELKDVLDQRLPHPPSHFEDELFNILKFVTACLNANPQSRPTMQVISKRL
;
A
#
# COMPACT_ATOMS: atom_id res chain seq x y z
N MET A 1 -24.26 -65.32 7.76
CA MET A 1 -24.34 -63.93 7.25
C MET A 1 -23.02 -63.26 7.59
N ALA A 2 -21.99 -63.49 6.77
CA ALA A 2 -20.64 -63.01 7.03
C ALA A 2 -20.52 -61.59 6.48
N ILE A 3 -20.42 -60.60 7.37
CA ILE A 3 -20.06 -59.24 6.99
C ILE A 3 -18.62 -59.35 6.46
N THR A 4 -18.43 -59.08 5.17
CA THR A 4 -17.12 -59.17 4.52
C THR A 4 -16.15 -58.18 5.16
N LEU A 5 -14.90 -58.61 5.36
CA LEU A 5 -13.83 -57.85 6.00
C LEU A 5 -13.71 -56.42 5.44
N ASP A 6 -13.97 -56.24 4.14
CA ASP A 6 -13.99 -54.94 3.44
C ASP A 6 -15.05 -53.96 3.96
N ARG A 7 -16.22 -54.44 4.39
CA ARG A 7 -17.25 -53.58 4.99
C ARG A 7 -16.86 -53.14 6.39
N LEU A 8 -16.14 -53.98 7.14
CA LEU A 8 -15.63 -53.64 8.46
C LEU A 8 -14.51 -52.60 8.34
N VAL A 9 -13.60 -52.76 7.38
CA VAL A 9 -12.52 -51.80 7.10
C VAL A 9 -13.09 -50.47 6.62
N SER A 10 -14.09 -50.47 5.73
CA SER A 10 -14.76 -49.26 5.28
C SER A 10 -15.50 -48.54 6.42
N LEU A 11 -16.13 -49.28 7.34
CA LEU A 11 -16.80 -48.70 8.50
C LEU A 11 -15.81 -48.12 9.50
N VAL A 12 -14.66 -48.79 9.73
CA VAL A 12 -13.59 -48.27 10.60
C VAL A 12 -12.97 -47.01 10.01
N LEU A 13 -12.72 -46.96 8.69
CA LEU A 13 -12.22 -45.76 8.02
C LEU A 13 -13.23 -44.61 8.06
N LEU A 14 -14.53 -44.91 7.91
CA LEU A 14 -15.59 -43.90 7.97
C LEU A 14 -15.81 -43.40 9.40
N VAL A 15 -15.70 -44.26 10.41
CA VAL A 15 -15.73 -43.87 11.83
C VAL A 15 -14.47 -43.09 12.21
N GLN A 16 -13.28 -43.47 11.72
CA GLN A 16 -12.06 -42.69 11.91
C GLN A 16 -12.14 -41.32 11.21
N PHE A 17 -12.70 -41.25 10.01
CA PHE A 17 -12.93 -39.99 9.29
C PHE A 17 -13.95 -39.11 10.03
N VAL A 18 -15.03 -39.69 10.57
CA VAL A 18 -16.03 -38.97 11.39
C VAL A 18 -15.42 -38.52 12.72
N LEU A 19 -14.54 -39.32 13.34
CA LEU A 19 -13.79 -38.96 14.56
C LEU A 19 -12.73 -37.88 14.31
N LEU A 20 -12.12 -37.86 13.12
CA LEU A 20 -11.24 -36.79 12.64
C LEU A 20 -12.02 -35.50 12.36
N CYS A 21 -13.26 -35.59 11.87
CA CYS A 21 -14.14 -34.43 11.71
C CYS A 21 -14.77 -33.92 13.02
N SER A 22 -14.85 -34.74 14.07
CA SER A 22 -15.48 -34.38 15.37
C SER A 22 -14.49 -33.98 16.46
N SER A 23 -13.19 -34.02 16.19
CA SER A 23 -12.14 -33.48 17.06
C SER A 23 -11.54 -32.21 16.45
N TYR A 24 -12.35 -31.17 16.34
CA TYR A 24 -11.88 -29.80 16.07
C TYR A 24 -11.08 -29.29 17.28
N ASN A 25 -9.82 -29.68 17.37
CA ASN A 25 -8.87 -29.01 18.24
C ASN A 25 -8.46 -27.71 17.56
N VAL A 26 -8.82 -26.59 18.19
CA VAL A 26 -8.30 -25.26 17.83
C VAL A 26 -6.77 -25.34 17.80
N THR A 27 -6.19 -25.13 16.63
CA THR A 27 -4.76 -25.24 16.37
C THR A 27 -3.98 -24.16 17.13
N SER A 28 -2.68 -24.40 17.40
CA SER A 28 -1.80 -23.40 18.02
C SER A 28 -1.76 -22.08 17.23
N GLU A 29 -1.88 -22.16 15.91
CA GLU A 29 -1.87 -21.03 14.97
C GLU A 29 -3.04 -20.05 15.27
N SER A 30 -4.25 -20.55 15.50
CA SER A 30 -5.42 -19.71 15.83
C SER A 30 -5.23 -18.90 17.14
N THR A 31 -4.47 -19.44 18.10
CA THR A 31 -4.18 -18.76 19.37
C THR A 31 -3.16 -17.63 19.19
N GLU A 32 -2.15 -17.83 18.32
CA GLU A 32 -1.17 -16.79 18.00
C GLU A 32 -1.81 -15.64 17.21
N GLU A 33 -2.69 -15.96 16.26
CA GLU A 33 -3.48 -14.97 15.52
C GLU A 33 -4.38 -14.15 16.47
N ALA A 34 -5.07 -14.81 17.40
CA ALA A 34 -5.88 -14.13 18.41
C ALA A 34 -5.05 -13.17 19.28
N ASN A 35 -3.86 -13.58 19.72
CA ASN A 35 -2.97 -12.74 20.51
C ASN A 35 -2.46 -11.53 19.70
N ALA A 36 -2.12 -11.72 18.43
CA ALA A 36 -1.72 -10.63 17.53
C ALA A 36 -2.83 -9.58 17.39
N LEU A 37 -4.07 -10.04 17.20
CA LEU A 37 -5.25 -9.18 17.09
C LEU A 37 -5.57 -8.46 18.42
N LEU A 38 -5.46 -9.13 19.56
CA LEU A 38 -5.64 -8.47 20.86
C LEU A 38 -4.57 -7.43 21.13
N LYS A 39 -3.32 -7.71 20.73
CA LYS A 39 -2.23 -6.73 20.81
C LYS A 39 -2.53 -5.53 19.93
N TRP A 40 -3.03 -5.74 18.71
CA TRP A 40 -3.48 -4.64 17.85
C TRP A 40 -4.58 -3.82 18.50
N LYS A 41 -5.63 -4.47 19.01
CA LYS A 41 -6.70 -3.77 19.74
C LYS A 41 -6.15 -2.90 20.87
N SER A 42 -5.17 -3.41 21.63
CA SER A 42 -4.57 -2.67 22.74
C SER A 42 -3.71 -1.47 22.31
N SER A 43 -3.22 -1.45 21.06
CA SER A 43 -2.43 -0.34 20.51
C SER A 43 -3.29 0.77 19.87
N LEU A 44 -4.59 0.54 19.69
CA LEU A 44 -5.49 1.55 19.11
C LEU A 44 -5.77 2.67 20.12
N GLU A 45 -5.75 3.91 19.63
CA GLU A 45 -5.95 5.12 20.44
C GLU A 45 -7.37 5.19 21.02
N ASN A 46 -8.34 4.56 20.34
CA ASN A 46 -9.74 4.50 20.73
C ASN A 46 -10.25 3.07 20.98
N SER A 47 -9.42 2.24 21.61
CA SER A 47 -9.68 0.81 21.88
C SER A 47 -10.96 0.46 22.65
N THR A 48 -11.65 1.44 23.25
CA THR A 48 -12.92 1.28 23.98
C THR A 48 -14.18 1.38 23.11
N GLN A 49 -14.02 1.50 21.79
CA GLN A 49 -15.15 1.58 20.86
C GLN A 49 -16.00 0.29 20.84
N PRO A 50 -17.35 0.42 20.71
CA PRO A 50 -18.28 -0.69 20.83
C PRO A 50 -18.08 -1.78 19.77
N GLU A 51 -17.55 -1.43 18.59
CA GLU A 51 -17.30 -2.32 17.46
C GLU A 51 -16.29 -3.44 17.82
N LEU A 52 -15.30 -3.12 18.65
CA LEU A 52 -14.27 -4.07 19.10
C LEU A 52 -14.62 -4.76 20.42
N SER A 53 -15.81 -4.56 20.97
CA SER A 53 -16.25 -5.20 22.23
C SER A 53 -16.20 -6.72 22.19
N SER A 54 -16.41 -7.32 21.01
CA SER A 54 -16.34 -8.77 20.79
C SER A 54 -14.93 -9.36 20.91
N TRP A 55 -13.89 -8.54 20.71
CA TRP A 55 -12.49 -8.97 20.75
C TRP A 55 -12.04 -9.16 22.20
N THR A 56 -12.35 -10.33 22.75
CA THR A 56 -12.08 -10.69 24.14
C THR A 56 -11.58 -12.11 24.23
N LEU A 57 -10.80 -12.38 25.29
CA LEU A 57 -10.43 -13.74 25.66
C LEU A 57 -11.69 -14.44 26.18
N LEU A 58 -12.04 -15.58 25.58
CA LEU A 58 -13.07 -16.44 26.14
C LEU A 58 -12.52 -17.06 27.44
N THR A 59 -13.06 -16.65 28.59
CA THR A 59 -12.85 -17.36 29.85
C THR A 59 -13.66 -18.65 29.83
N GLN A 60 -13.00 -19.78 29.57
CA GLN A 60 -13.66 -21.09 29.69
C GLN A 60 -13.84 -21.47 31.16
N ASN A 61 -15.01 -22.01 31.49
CA ASN A 61 -15.32 -22.62 32.79
C ASN A 61 -14.31 -23.73 33.14
N ALA A 62 -14.12 -23.95 34.43
CA ALA A 62 -13.01 -24.62 35.14
C ALA A 62 -12.69 -26.11 34.80
N THR A 63 -12.99 -26.61 33.60
CA THR A 63 -12.78 -28.03 33.25
C THR A 63 -11.74 -28.28 32.15
N ASN A 64 -11.15 -27.25 31.53
CA ASN A 64 -10.03 -27.38 30.59
C ASN A 64 -8.93 -26.34 30.89
N PRO A 65 -7.65 -26.72 31.15
CA PRO A 65 -6.63 -25.79 31.65
C PRO A 65 -5.98 -24.88 30.60
N LYS A 66 -6.37 -24.98 29.32
CA LYS A 66 -5.77 -24.17 28.24
C LYS A 66 -6.84 -23.21 27.68
N PRO A 67 -6.71 -21.89 27.87
CA PRO A 67 -7.64 -20.93 27.27
C PRO A 67 -7.57 -21.09 25.75
N SER A 68 -8.66 -21.56 25.15
CA SER A 68 -8.82 -21.61 23.70
C SER A 68 -9.46 -20.30 23.27
N THR A 69 -8.62 -19.38 22.81
CA THR A 69 -9.05 -18.09 22.26
C THR A 69 -9.18 -18.25 20.75
N SER A 70 -10.41 -18.41 20.25
CA SER A 70 -10.65 -18.37 18.81
C SER A 70 -11.10 -16.96 18.41
N PRO A 71 -10.42 -16.30 17.45
CA PRO A 71 -10.82 -14.98 16.98
C PRO A 71 -11.97 -15.03 15.96
N CYS A 72 -12.42 -16.23 15.58
CA CYS A 72 -13.35 -16.43 14.46
C CYS A 72 -14.76 -15.93 14.71
N THR A 73 -15.11 -15.63 15.96
CA THR A 73 -16.40 -15.01 16.35
C THR A 73 -16.30 -13.51 16.55
N TRP A 74 -15.12 -12.92 16.38
CA TRP A 74 -14.90 -11.50 16.60
C TRP A 74 -15.44 -10.67 15.43
N PHE A 75 -15.92 -9.47 15.76
CA PHE A 75 -16.40 -8.52 14.78
C PHE A 75 -15.33 -8.27 13.71
N GLY A 76 -15.74 -8.35 12.45
CA GLY A 76 -14.87 -8.14 11.30
C GLY A 76 -13.92 -9.29 10.98
N ILE A 77 -13.88 -10.37 11.77
CA ILE A 77 -12.99 -11.51 11.54
C ILE A 77 -13.77 -12.66 10.88
N SER A 78 -13.15 -13.32 9.90
CA SER A 78 -13.64 -14.61 9.38
C SER A 78 -12.49 -15.58 9.23
N CYS A 79 -12.75 -16.84 9.55
CA CYS A 79 -11.76 -17.91 9.51
C CYS A 79 -12.09 -18.97 8.46
N ASN A 80 -11.06 -19.72 8.05
CA ASN A 80 -11.25 -20.96 7.31
C ASN A 80 -11.76 -22.09 8.23
N PRO A 81 -12.13 -23.26 7.68
CA PRO A 81 -12.56 -24.39 8.50
C PRO A 81 -11.55 -24.77 9.58
N ALA A 82 -10.24 -24.66 9.33
CA ALA A 82 -9.18 -24.97 10.30
C ALA A 82 -9.04 -23.94 11.44
N GLY A 83 -9.83 -22.86 11.44
CA GLY A 83 -9.83 -21.83 12.49
C GLY A 83 -8.76 -20.74 12.31
N SER A 84 -8.07 -20.69 11.17
CA SER A 84 -7.12 -19.60 10.85
C SER A 84 -7.84 -18.41 10.23
N VAL A 85 -7.41 -17.19 10.57
CA VAL A 85 -7.98 -15.94 10.07
C VAL A 85 -7.67 -15.77 8.58
N ILE A 86 -8.73 -15.67 7.76
CA ILE A 86 -8.62 -15.46 6.30
C ILE A 86 -9.16 -14.10 5.85
N ARG A 87 -9.99 -13.44 6.66
CA ARG A 87 -10.56 -12.13 6.32
C ARG A 87 -10.65 -11.24 7.54
N ILE A 88 -10.22 -10.00 7.37
CA ILE A 88 -10.44 -8.89 8.29
C ILE A 88 -11.15 -7.79 7.53
N ASN A 89 -12.33 -7.39 8.02
CA ASN A 89 -13.07 -6.25 7.52
C ASN A 89 -13.52 -5.37 8.69
N LEU A 90 -12.83 -4.24 8.84
CA LEU A 90 -13.09 -3.21 9.84
C LEU A 90 -13.45 -1.89 9.16
N THR A 91 -14.12 -1.96 8.02
CA THR A 91 -14.53 -0.78 7.24
C THR A 91 -15.45 0.12 8.06
N SER A 92 -15.22 1.44 8.04
CA SER A 92 -16.09 2.43 8.70
C SER A 92 -16.34 2.14 10.18
N SER A 93 -15.32 1.64 10.88
CA SER A 93 -15.40 1.29 12.31
C SER A 93 -14.89 2.41 13.22
N GLY A 94 -14.51 3.57 12.64
CA GLY A 94 -14.05 4.73 13.40
C GLY A 94 -12.72 4.53 14.14
N LEU A 95 -11.91 3.54 13.75
CA LEU A 95 -10.69 3.14 14.46
C LEU A 95 -9.55 4.16 14.27
N GLN A 96 -8.78 4.40 15.33
CA GLN A 96 -7.64 5.32 15.38
C GLN A 96 -6.36 4.64 15.86
N GLY A 97 -5.22 5.09 15.34
CA GLY A 97 -3.89 4.55 15.63
C GLY A 97 -3.28 3.88 14.41
N SER A 98 -2.22 3.08 14.61
CA SER A 98 -1.48 2.47 13.51
C SER A 98 -1.86 1.02 13.23
N VAL A 99 -1.53 0.53 12.03
CA VAL A 99 -1.56 -0.90 11.71
C VAL A 99 -0.26 -1.53 12.24
N PRO A 100 -0.32 -2.47 13.19
CA PRO A 100 0.87 -2.95 13.88
C PRO A 100 1.61 -4.02 13.06
N PRO A 101 2.92 -4.19 13.29
CA PRO A 101 3.73 -5.20 12.58
C PRO A 101 3.25 -6.64 12.83
N GLU A 102 2.57 -6.91 13.94
CA GLU A 102 2.02 -8.24 14.26
C GLU A 102 0.95 -8.71 13.28
N ILE A 103 0.40 -7.83 12.43
CA ILE A 103 -0.46 -8.24 11.31
C ILE A 103 0.22 -9.29 10.42
N GLY A 104 1.56 -9.28 10.36
CA GLY A 104 2.35 -10.27 9.63
C GLY A 104 2.28 -11.70 10.17
N HIS A 105 1.69 -11.94 11.34
CA HIS A 105 1.45 -13.30 11.87
C HIS A 105 0.25 -13.99 11.22
N LEU A 106 -0.66 -13.25 10.59
CA LEU A 106 -1.88 -13.78 9.98
C LEU A 106 -1.61 -14.37 8.59
N THR A 107 -0.72 -15.36 8.48
CA THR A 107 -0.16 -15.81 7.18
C THR A 107 -1.18 -16.38 6.20
N LYS A 108 -2.36 -16.76 6.70
CA LYS A 108 -3.51 -17.25 5.91
C LYS A 108 -4.47 -16.14 5.47
N LEU A 109 -4.21 -14.88 5.84
CA LEU A 109 -5.07 -13.75 5.50
C LEU A 109 -5.14 -13.54 3.99
N GLU A 110 -6.35 -13.57 3.45
CA GLU A 110 -6.66 -13.38 2.03
C GLU A 110 -7.25 -11.98 1.76
N PHE A 111 -7.94 -11.41 2.74
CA PHE A 111 -8.65 -10.13 2.62
C PHE A 111 -8.38 -9.23 3.82
N LEU A 112 -7.82 -8.04 3.59
CA LEU A 112 -7.65 -7.01 4.61
C LEU A 112 -8.29 -5.70 4.15
N HIS A 113 -9.43 -5.36 4.76
CA HIS A 113 -10.19 -4.14 4.48
C HIS A 113 -10.27 -3.26 5.73
N LEU A 114 -9.58 -2.12 5.69
CA LEU A 114 -9.51 -1.12 6.76
C LEU A 114 -10.05 0.25 6.32
N VAL A 115 -10.92 0.22 5.32
CA VAL A 115 -11.43 1.39 4.58
C VAL A 115 -12.18 2.37 5.49
N ASN A 116 -12.02 3.67 5.25
CA ASN A 116 -12.78 4.72 5.92
C ASN A 116 -12.64 4.66 7.45
N ASN A 117 -11.40 4.75 7.93
CA ASN A 117 -11.06 4.87 9.36
C ASN A 117 -10.09 6.05 9.54
N GLN A 118 -9.47 6.13 10.71
CA GLN A 118 -8.48 7.14 11.05
C GLN A 118 -7.13 6.48 11.34
N PHE A 119 -6.79 5.42 10.58
CA PHE A 119 -5.49 4.77 10.71
C PHE A 119 -4.39 5.73 10.28
N ASN A 120 -3.35 5.86 11.11
CA ASN A 120 -2.21 6.76 10.93
C ASN A 120 -0.87 5.99 10.92
N GLY A 121 0.24 6.71 10.76
CA GLY A 121 1.57 6.13 10.65
C GLY A 121 1.80 5.39 9.32
N SER A 122 2.88 4.62 9.25
CA SER A 122 3.27 3.92 8.03
C SER A 122 2.60 2.57 7.83
N ILE A 123 2.48 2.15 6.57
CA ILE A 123 2.11 0.78 6.22
C ILE A 123 3.22 -0.15 6.71
N PRO A 124 2.94 -1.16 7.57
CA PRO A 124 3.97 -2.02 8.12
C PRO A 124 4.57 -2.94 7.04
N GLN A 125 5.89 -3.04 6.99
CA GLN A 125 6.59 -3.91 6.04
C GLN A 125 6.22 -5.40 6.19
N GLU A 126 5.77 -5.79 7.39
CA GLU A 126 5.36 -7.15 7.74
C GLU A 126 4.13 -7.62 6.94
N LEU A 127 3.35 -6.71 6.36
CA LEU A 127 2.30 -7.07 5.39
C LEU A 127 2.85 -7.87 4.22
N GLY A 128 4.10 -7.64 3.81
CA GLY A 128 4.78 -8.40 2.76
C GLY A 128 4.99 -9.90 3.07
N LYS A 129 4.74 -10.34 4.32
CA LYS A 129 4.76 -11.76 4.72
C LYS A 129 3.46 -12.49 4.35
N LEU A 130 2.38 -11.77 4.08
CA LEU A 130 1.04 -12.34 3.90
C LEU A 130 0.81 -12.89 2.49
N LYS A 131 1.53 -13.96 2.13
CA LYS A 131 1.53 -14.52 0.77
C LYS A 131 0.16 -14.97 0.26
N SER A 132 -0.80 -15.22 1.15
CA SER A 132 -2.18 -15.59 0.80
C SER A 132 -3.04 -14.39 0.43
N LEU A 133 -2.57 -13.15 0.65
CA LEU A 133 -3.36 -11.94 0.48
C LEU A 133 -3.71 -11.72 -0.99
N THR A 134 -5.00 -11.59 -1.27
CA THR A 134 -5.56 -11.33 -2.60
C THR A 134 -6.12 -9.93 -2.72
N ARG A 135 -6.57 -9.33 -1.61
CA ARG A 135 -7.13 -7.98 -1.58
C ARG A 135 -6.63 -7.21 -0.36
N LEU A 136 -6.03 -6.05 -0.63
CA LEU A 136 -5.59 -5.09 0.38
C LEU A 136 -6.26 -3.74 0.11
N ALA A 137 -7.11 -3.29 1.04
CA ALA A 137 -7.82 -2.02 0.94
C ALA A 137 -7.61 -1.18 2.20
N LEU A 138 -6.86 -0.08 2.05
CA LEU A 138 -6.46 0.84 3.12
C LEU A 138 -6.90 2.29 2.84
N TYR A 139 -7.73 2.51 1.84
CA TYR A 139 -8.13 3.84 1.37
C TYR A 139 -9.06 4.60 2.34
N ILE A 140 -9.10 5.93 2.23
CA ILE A 140 -9.79 6.86 3.15
C ILE A 140 -9.30 6.63 4.59
N ASN A 141 -8.04 6.98 4.82
CA ASN A 141 -7.36 6.95 6.13
C ASN A 141 -6.37 8.12 6.22
N ALA A 142 -5.54 8.13 7.28
CA ALA A 142 -4.47 9.11 7.48
C ALA A 142 -3.07 8.45 7.43
N LEU A 143 -2.90 7.37 6.65
CA LEU A 143 -1.62 6.67 6.52
C LEU A 143 -0.58 7.57 5.85
N GLU A 144 0.65 7.51 6.32
CA GLU A 144 1.76 8.36 5.86
C GLU A 144 3.03 7.54 5.58
N GLY A 145 4.07 8.21 5.10
CA GLY A 145 5.36 7.56 4.77
C GLY A 145 5.29 6.70 3.49
N PRO A 146 6.37 5.95 3.19
CA PRO A 146 6.50 5.23 1.93
C PRO A 146 5.71 3.92 1.88
N ILE A 147 5.33 3.52 0.66
CA ILE A 147 4.87 2.17 0.39
C ILE A 147 6.04 1.19 0.64
N PRO A 148 5.90 0.16 1.49
CA PRO A 148 6.98 -0.79 1.71
C PRO A 148 7.28 -1.61 0.45
N ALA A 149 8.56 -1.70 0.06
CA ALA A 149 9.02 -2.58 -1.02
C ALA A 149 8.62 -4.05 -0.80
N SER A 150 8.47 -4.46 0.47
CA SER A 150 7.99 -5.79 0.83
C SER A 150 6.58 -6.10 0.33
N LEU A 151 5.74 -5.11 -0.02
CA LEU A 151 4.45 -5.40 -0.66
C LEU A 151 4.60 -6.08 -2.02
N GLY A 152 5.73 -5.89 -2.71
CA GLY A 152 6.06 -6.60 -3.95
C GLY A 152 6.21 -8.12 -3.79
N ASN A 153 6.27 -8.61 -2.55
CA ASN A 153 6.33 -10.04 -2.23
C ASN A 153 4.95 -10.73 -2.28
N LEU A 154 3.85 -10.00 -2.45
CA LEU A 154 2.48 -10.51 -2.38
C LEU A 154 2.02 -11.09 -3.72
N SER A 155 2.61 -12.21 -4.12
CA SER A 155 2.40 -12.80 -5.46
C SER A 155 0.93 -13.12 -5.81
N ASN A 156 0.04 -13.27 -4.83
CA ASN A 156 -1.39 -13.54 -5.04
C ASN A 156 -2.27 -12.28 -5.03
N LEU A 157 -1.68 -11.09 -4.80
CA LEU A 157 -2.43 -9.85 -4.67
C LEU A 157 -3.05 -9.47 -6.01
N ALA A 158 -4.37 -9.36 -6.03
CA ALA A 158 -5.16 -9.00 -7.20
C ALA A 158 -5.67 -7.55 -7.12
N ILE A 159 -5.92 -7.05 -5.91
CA ILE A 159 -6.46 -5.71 -5.68
C ILE A 159 -5.66 -4.99 -4.59
N LEU A 160 -5.15 -3.82 -4.92
CA LEU A 160 -4.46 -2.90 -4.02
C LEU A 160 -5.11 -1.51 -4.07
N TYR A 161 -5.76 -1.11 -2.98
CA TYR A 161 -6.35 0.22 -2.81
C TYR A 161 -5.69 0.98 -1.67
N LEU A 162 -4.96 2.05 -2.01
CA LEU A 162 -4.24 2.92 -1.08
C LEU A 162 -4.67 4.40 -1.20
N PHE A 163 -5.64 4.71 -2.07
CA PHE A 163 -6.04 6.09 -2.36
C PHE A 163 -6.59 6.84 -1.14
N ASP A 164 -6.64 8.17 -1.22
CA ASP A 164 -7.17 9.05 -0.16
C ASP A 164 -6.48 8.79 1.20
N ASN A 165 -5.16 9.04 1.19
CA ASN A 165 -4.25 8.94 2.34
C ASN A 165 -3.16 10.03 2.23
N GLN A 166 -2.15 9.99 3.09
CA GLN A 166 -0.99 10.89 3.09
C GLN A 166 0.32 10.15 2.74
N ILE A 167 0.22 9.02 2.03
CA ILE A 167 1.37 8.18 1.66
C ILE A 167 2.29 8.98 0.75
N SER A 168 3.59 8.95 1.03
CA SER A 168 4.59 9.77 0.35
C SER A 168 5.77 8.95 -0.18
N GLY A 169 6.69 9.57 -0.91
CA GLY A 169 7.83 8.88 -1.50
C GLY A 169 7.51 8.22 -2.84
N SER A 170 8.45 7.40 -3.35
CA SER A 170 8.32 6.76 -4.66
C SER A 170 7.51 5.46 -4.60
N ILE A 171 6.92 5.09 -5.73
CA ILE A 171 6.29 3.78 -5.89
C ILE A 171 7.41 2.72 -5.99
N PRO A 172 7.48 1.72 -5.08
CA PRO A 172 8.58 0.76 -5.08
C PRO A 172 8.59 -0.09 -6.36
N PRO A 173 9.73 -0.25 -7.04
CA PRO A 173 9.83 -1.06 -8.26
C PRO A 173 9.46 -2.54 -8.01
N GLU A 174 9.56 -3.02 -6.78
CA GLU A 174 9.15 -4.37 -6.36
C GLU A 174 7.65 -4.62 -6.55
N LEU A 175 6.80 -3.58 -6.59
CA LEU A 175 5.39 -3.75 -6.93
C LEU A 175 5.20 -4.31 -8.36
N GLY A 176 6.20 -4.17 -9.24
CA GLY A 176 6.21 -4.77 -10.57
C GLY A 176 6.27 -6.30 -10.55
N ASN A 177 6.62 -6.91 -9.42
CA ASN A 177 6.60 -8.36 -9.22
C ASN A 177 5.18 -8.92 -8.98
N LEU A 178 4.18 -8.07 -8.79
CA LEU A 178 2.79 -8.46 -8.55
C LEU A 178 2.11 -8.92 -9.85
N SER A 179 2.44 -10.12 -10.32
CA SER A 179 1.97 -10.66 -11.59
C SER A 179 0.46 -10.90 -11.66
N ASN A 180 -0.21 -11.05 -10.51
CA ASN A 180 -1.66 -11.27 -10.42
C ASN A 180 -2.45 -9.97 -10.18
N LEU A 181 -1.78 -8.81 -10.10
CA LEU A 181 -2.43 -7.54 -9.83
C LEU A 181 -3.33 -7.14 -11.00
N VAL A 182 -4.60 -6.92 -10.72
CA VAL A 182 -5.61 -6.46 -11.68
C VAL A 182 -5.99 -5.02 -11.40
N VAL A 183 -6.06 -4.63 -10.13
CA VAL A 183 -6.47 -3.27 -9.76
C VAL A 183 -5.46 -2.66 -8.81
N LEU A 184 -4.95 -1.48 -9.20
CA LEU A 184 -4.06 -0.64 -8.40
C LEU A 184 -4.61 0.78 -8.37
N GLN A 185 -5.09 1.24 -7.21
CA GLN A 185 -5.48 2.64 -7.02
C GLN A 185 -4.72 3.24 -5.86
N MET A 186 -4.01 4.34 -6.14
CA MET A 186 -3.18 5.05 -5.17
C MET A 186 -3.30 6.57 -5.33
N ASP A 187 -4.32 7.04 -6.05
CA ASP A 187 -4.63 8.45 -6.25
C ASP A 187 -4.92 9.17 -4.93
N ILE A 188 -4.85 10.51 -4.92
CA ILE A 188 -5.08 11.30 -3.70
C ILE A 188 -4.14 10.85 -2.56
N ASN A 189 -2.84 10.83 -2.87
CA ASN A 189 -1.73 10.64 -1.93
C ASN A 189 -0.67 11.72 -2.21
N ARG A 190 0.56 11.55 -1.70
CA ARG A 190 1.75 12.37 -2.04
C ARG A 190 2.82 11.50 -2.71
N LEU A 191 2.39 10.56 -3.54
CA LEU A 191 3.27 9.61 -4.23
C LEU A 191 3.97 10.27 -5.40
N ILE A 192 5.27 9.98 -5.51
CA ILE A 192 6.13 10.37 -6.61
C ILE A 192 6.00 9.30 -7.69
N ASP A 193 5.60 9.74 -8.87
CA ASP A 193 5.30 8.88 -10.03
C ASP A 193 6.57 8.56 -10.87
N PHE A 194 7.73 8.51 -10.21
CA PHE A 194 9.02 8.20 -10.84
C PHE A 194 9.27 6.69 -10.84
N GLY A 195 9.32 6.09 -12.04
CA GLY A 195 9.46 4.64 -12.24
C GLY A 195 8.13 3.94 -12.50
N THR A 196 7.04 4.69 -12.60
CA THR A 196 5.69 4.17 -12.86
C THR A 196 5.61 3.49 -14.22
N ALA A 197 6.37 3.96 -15.21
CA ALA A 197 6.48 3.30 -16.51
C ALA A 197 7.01 1.87 -16.43
N LYS A 198 7.77 1.52 -15.39
CA LYS A 198 8.25 0.14 -15.17
C LYS A 198 7.20 -0.75 -14.51
N LEU A 199 6.28 -0.14 -13.77
CA LEU A 199 5.23 -0.83 -13.01
C LEU A 199 4.00 -1.10 -13.85
N LEU A 200 3.60 -0.11 -14.63
CA LEU A 200 2.45 -0.20 -15.51
C LEU A 200 2.90 -0.91 -16.77
N LYS A 201 2.55 -2.21 -16.90
CA LYS A 201 2.71 -2.95 -18.16
C LYS A 201 1.67 -2.39 -19.15
N PRO A 202 2.03 -1.49 -20.08
CA PRO A 202 1.04 -0.79 -20.91
C PRO A 202 0.30 -1.77 -21.84
N ASP A 203 0.96 -2.86 -22.20
CA ASP A 203 0.43 -3.93 -23.05
C ASP A 203 -0.40 -4.98 -22.27
N SER A 204 -0.61 -4.80 -20.97
CA SER A 204 -1.37 -5.74 -20.14
C SER A 204 -2.87 -5.52 -20.29
N SER A 205 -3.61 -6.58 -20.62
CA SER A 205 -5.09 -6.58 -20.69
C SER A 205 -5.79 -6.35 -19.35
N ASN A 206 -5.05 -6.36 -18.24
CA ASN A 206 -5.60 -6.29 -16.88
C ASN A 206 -5.44 -4.89 -16.25
N TRP A 207 -5.04 -3.86 -17.00
CA TRP A 207 -4.84 -2.52 -16.45
C TRP A 207 -6.13 -1.69 -16.51
N THR A 208 -6.62 -1.19 -15.36
CA THR A 208 -7.91 -0.47 -15.30
C THR A 208 -7.88 0.85 -14.52
N ALA A 209 -6.74 1.35 -14.03
CA ALA A 209 -6.73 2.54 -13.17
C ALA A 209 -5.53 3.47 -13.42
N LEU A 210 -5.67 4.76 -13.10
CA LEU A 210 -4.57 5.72 -13.14
C LEU A 210 -3.74 5.58 -11.86
N ALA A 211 -2.43 5.34 -11.98
CA ALA A 211 -1.51 5.40 -10.84
C ALA A 211 -0.78 6.75 -10.85
N GLY A 212 -0.70 7.39 -9.68
CA GLY A 212 -0.01 8.66 -9.50
C GLY A 212 -0.84 9.71 -8.77
N THR A 213 -0.20 10.82 -8.42
CA THR A 213 -0.81 11.93 -7.68
C THR A 213 -1.10 13.10 -8.63
N TYR A 214 -2.29 13.70 -8.51
CA TYR A 214 -2.62 14.93 -9.24
C TYR A 214 -1.60 16.04 -8.95
N GLY A 215 -1.09 16.68 -10.00
CA GLY A 215 0.00 17.67 -9.91
C GLY A 215 1.40 17.09 -10.19
N TYR A 216 1.59 15.78 -10.00
CA TYR A 216 2.86 15.08 -10.28
C TYR A 216 2.82 14.25 -11.57
N ILE A 217 1.63 13.79 -11.97
CA ILE A 217 1.42 12.99 -13.18
C ILE A 217 1.68 13.85 -14.43
N ALA A 218 2.39 13.27 -15.40
CA ALA A 218 2.61 13.89 -16.69
C ALA A 218 1.30 14.10 -17.46
N PRO A 219 1.10 15.23 -18.17
CA PRO A 219 -0.16 15.54 -18.85
C PRO A 219 -0.62 14.43 -19.80
N GLU A 220 0.29 13.85 -20.57
CA GLU A 220 -0.04 12.76 -21.49
C GLU A 220 -0.54 11.52 -20.75
N LEU A 221 0.07 11.14 -19.62
CA LEU A 221 -0.39 10.02 -18.81
C LEU A 221 -1.80 10.28 -18.24
N ALA A 222 -2.06 11.51 -17.79
CA ALA A 222 -3.36 11.89 -17.26
C ALA A 222 -4.49 11.87 -18.32
N TYR A 223 -4.20 12.29 -19.56
CA TYR A 223 -5.23 12.42 -20.61
C TYR A 223 -5.39 11.17 -21.48
N THR A 224 -4.30 10.48 -21.79
CA THR A 224 -4.31 9.37 -22.76
C THR A 224 -4.13 8.02 -22.09
N MET A 225 -3.78 7.98 -20.80
CA MET A 225 -3.34 6.77 -20.08
C MET A 225 -2.13 6.08 -20.72
N GLU A 226 -1.38 6.80 -21.58
CA GLU A 226 -0.16 6.29 -22.19
C GLU A 226 1.01 6.44 -21.23
N VAL A 227 1.62 5.33 -20.85
CA VAL A 227 2.72 5.30 -19.89
C VAL A 227 4.04 5.19 -20.66
N THR A 228 4.91 6.19 -20.51
CA THR A 228 6.23 6.20 -21.14
C THR A 228 7.31 6.61 -20.14
N GLU A 229 8.58 6.34 -20.45
CA GLU A 229 9.71 6.85 -19.66
C GLU A 229 9.73 8.39 -19.54
N LYS A 230 9.02 9.10 -20.44
CA LYS A 230 8.90 10.56 -20.40
C LYS A 230 7.95 11.04 -19.32
N CYS A 231 7.04 10.18 -18.86
CA CYS A 231 6.18 10.46 -17.72
C CYS A 231 7.04 10.55 -16.45
N ASP A 232 7.96 9.60 -16.26
CA ASP A 232 8.92 9.60 -15.15
C ASP A 232 9.79 10.87 -15.15
N VAL A 233 10.23 11.32 -16.33
CA VAL A 233 11.02 12.56 -16.48
C VAL A 233 10.23 13.79 -16.03
N TYR A 234 8.95 13.89 -16.37
CA TYR A 234 8.10 15.00 -15.94
C TYR A 234 7.91 15.00 -14.42
N SER A 235 7.57 13.86 -13.85
CA SER A 235 7.41 13.67 -12.40
C SER A 235 8.67 14.06 -11.63
N PHE A 236 9.86 13.72 -12.17
CA PHE A 236 11.15 14.14 -11.63
C PHE A 236 11.32 15.68 -11.65
N GLY A 237 10.89 16.34 -12.73
CA GLY A 237 10.88 17.80 -12.84
C GLY A 237 10.03 18.47 -11.76
N VAL A 238 8.80 17.99 -11.55
CA VAL A 238 7.89 18.52 -10.52
C VAL A 238 8.52 18.38 -9.14
N LEU A 239 9.06 17.19 -8.83
CA LEU A 239 9.68 16.91 -7.54
C LEU A 239 10.89 17.80 -7.27
N THR A 240 11.79 17.94 -8.25
CA THR A 240 12.99 18.76 -8.09
C THR A 240 12.61 20.21 -7.81
N LEU A 241 11.55 20.70 -8.46
CA LEU A 241 11.04 22.04 -8.25
C LEU A 241 10.41 22.22 -6.86
N GLU A 242 9.65 21.24 -6.39
CA GLU A 242 9.09 21.22 -5.03
C GLU A 242 10.20 21.25 -3.97
N VAL A 243 11.28 20.49 -4.16
CA VAL A 243 12.43 20.50 -3.25
C VAL A 243 13.09 21.88 -3.17
N ILE A 244 13.26 22.56 -4.32
CA ILE A 244 13.85 23.90 -4.37
C ILE A 244 12.95 24.94 -3.72
N LYS A 245 11.62 24.82 -3.93
CA LYS A 245 10.61 25.76 -3.45
C LYS A 245 10.19 25.52 -2.00
N GLY A 246 10.38 24.31 -1.49
CA GLY A 246 9.95 23.91 -0.15
C GLY A 246 8.45 23.66 0.00
N GLU A 247 7.70 23.77 -1.09
CA GLU A 247 6.26 23.50 -1.22
C GLU A 247 5.92 23.09 -2.66
N HIS A 248 4.78 22.42 -2.86
CA HIS A 248 4.35 21.98 -4.18
C HIS A 248 4.21 23.19 -5.14
N PRO A 249 4.83 23.15 -6.35
CA PRO A 249 4.91 24.31 -7.24
C PRO A 249 3.55 24.74 -7.82
N GLY A 250 2.55 23.86 -7.86
CA GLY A 250 1.18 24.20 -8.26
C GLY A 250 1.13 24.86 -9.64
N ASP A 251 0.45 26.01 -9.74
CA ASP A 251 0.31 26.76 -11.01
C ASP A 251 1.65 27.23 -11.59
N PHE A 252 2.72 27.27 -10.79
CA PHE A 252 4.05 27.64 -11.28
C PHE A 252 4.57 26.67 -12.35
N ILE A 253 4.16 25.39 -12.31
CA ILE A 253 4.49 24.41 -13.35
C ILE A 253 3.99 24.90 -14.73
N SER A 254 2.77 25.45 -14.78
CA SER A 254 2.16 25.90 -16.05
C SER A 254 2.96 27.03 -16.70
N ARG A 255 3.60 27.90 -15.91
CA ARG A 255 4.48 28.97 -16.39
C ARG A 255 5.73 28.37 -17.03
N LEU A 256 6.33 27.34 -16.42
CA LEU A 256 7.55 26.70 -16.89
C LEU A 256 7.35 25.80 -18.12
N SER A 257 6.13 25.35 -18.39
CA SER A 257 5.83 24.50 -19.56
C SER A 257 5.98 25.22 -20.91
N SER A 258 6.10 26.56 -20.93
CA SER A 258 6.36 27.33 -22.15
C SER A 258 7.87 27.41 -22.48
N PRO A 259 8.30 27.18 -23.73
CA PRO A 259 9.70 27.25 -24.13
C PRO A 259 10.35 28.64 -23.95
N SER A 260 9.57 29.72 -23.77
CA SER A 260 10.06 31.08 -23.49
C SER A 260 10.16 31.40 -21.99
N ALA A 261 9.72 30.51 -21.10
CA ALA A 261 9.55 30.81 -19.68
C ALA A 261 10.85 31.04 -18.92
N MET A 262 11.96 30.45 -19.38
CA MET A 262 13.23 30.48 -18.66
C MET A 262 13.90 31.87 -18.69
N GLU A 263 13.49 32.75 -19.60
CA GLU A 263 13.96 34.15 -19.65
C GLU A 263 13.24 35.05 -18.63
N GLU A 264 12.10 34.62 -18.07
CA GLU A 264 11.27 35.41 -17.14
C GLU A 264 11.30 34.90 -15.69
N VAL A 265 11.88 33.73 -15.43
CA VAL A 265 11.89 33.13 -14.09
C VAL A 265 13.11 33.59 -13.29
N GLU A 266 12.88 34.44 -12.29
CA GLU A 266 13.91 34.82 -11.34
C GLU A 266 14.09 33.77 -10.23
N LEU A 267 15.34 33.55 -9.80
CA LEU A 267 15.67 32.55 -8.77
C LEU A 267 14.91 32.78 -7.44
N LYS A 268 14.64 34.05 -7.12
CA LYS A 268 13.87 34.46 -5.93
C LYS A 268 12.43 33.93 -5.90
N ASP A 269 11.84 33.67 -7.06
CA ASP A 269 10.44 33.21 -7.18
C ASP A 269 10.31 31.70 -7.00
N VAL A 270 11.45 31.00 -7.07
CA VAL A 270 11.54 29.54 -7.01
C VAL A 270 12.13 29.04 -5.70
N LEU A 271 12.97 29.83 -5.05
CA LEU A 271 13.61 29.48 -3.79
C LEU A 271 12.63 29.41 -2.61
N ASP A 272 12.82 28.43 -1.73
CA ASP A 272 12.14 28.36 -0.43
C ASP A 272 12.43 29.62 0.41
N GLN A 273 11.40 30.42 0.63
CA GLN A 273 11.49 31.68 1.36
C GLN A 273 11.83 31.50 2.85
N ARG A 274 11.73 30.28 3.37
CA ARG A 274 12.12 29.96 4.76
C ARG A 274 13.63 29.80 4.91
N LEU A 275 14.36 29.63 3.80
CA LEU A 275 15.81 29.45 3.81
C LEU A 275 16.54 30.78 3.58
N PRO A 276 17.76 30.94 4.15
CA PRO A 276 18.60 32.08 3.84
C PRO A 276 19.00 32.07 2.36
N HIS A 277 19.24 33.25 1.80
CA HIS A 277 19.67 33.36 0.41
C HIS A 277 20.98 32.59 0.17
N PRO A 278 21.04 31.74 -0.86
CA PRO A 278 22.24 30.96 -1.13
C PRO A 278 23.43 31.86 -1.48
N PRO A 279 24.67 31.44 -1.16
CA PRO A 279 25.88 32.07 -1.69
C PRO A 279 25.93 32.01 -3.22
N SER A 280 26.58 32.99 -3.87
CA SER A 280 26.61 33.12 -5.34
C SER A 280 27.04 31.87 -6.12
N HIS A 281 27.98 31.06 -5.59
CA HIS A 281 28.39 29.82 -6.25
C HIS A 281 27.29 28.74 -6.28
N PHE A 282 26.40 28.72 -5.28
CA PHE A 282 25.24 27.82 -5.25
C PHE A 282 24.10 28.36 -6.13
N GLU A 283 24.02 29.67 -6.34
CA GLU A 283 23.03 30.26 -7.26
C GLU A 283 23.25 29.79 -8.70
N ASP A 284 24.50 29.75 -9.17
CA ASP A 284 24.84 29.26 -10.51
C ASP A 284 24.47 27.79 -10.70
N GLU A 285 24.75 26.97 -9.68
CA GLU A 285 24.40 25.54 -9.67
C GLU A 285 22.89 25.34 -9.67
N LEU A 286 22.17 26.08 -8.83
CA LEU A 286 20.72 26.04 -8.76
C LEU A 286 20.06 26.51 -10.05
N PHE A 287 20.61 27.56 -10.68
CA PHE A 287 20.14 28.03 -11.98
C PHE A 287 20.30 26.94 -13.05
N ASN A 288 21.43 26.24 -13.06
CA ASN A 288 21.62 25.11 -13.97
C ASN A 288 20.63 23.97 -13.71
N ILE A 289 20.36 23.62 -12.45
CA ILE A 289 19.32 22.64 -12.08
C ILE A 289 17.96 23.09 -12.62
N LEU A 290 17.59 24.37 -12.43
CA LEU A 290 16.31 24.91 -12.90
C LEU A 290 16.15 24.86 -14.42
N LYS A 291 17.24 25.02 -15.19
CA LYS A 291 17.19 24.82 -16.65
C LYS A 291 16.79 23.38 -17.01
N PHE A 292 17.35 22.40 -16.30
CA PHE A 292 16.99 20.98 -16.52
C PHE A 292 15.56 20.69 -16.09
N VAL A 293 15.14 21.21 -14.94
CA VAL A 293 13.77 21.08 -14.45
C VAL A 293 12.77 21.63 -15.47
N THR A 294 13.04 22.81 -16.03
CA THR A 294 12.20 23.42 -17.08
C THR A 294 12.12 22.52 -18.31
N ALA A 295 13.23 21.92 -18.74
CA ALA A 295 13.23 20.96 -19.84
C ALA A 295 12.44 19.66 -19.53
N CYS A 296 12.45 19.21 -18.27
CA CYS A 296 11.66 18.06 -17.82
C CYS A 296 10.16 18.34 -17.82
N LEU A 297 9.76 19.59 -17.52
CA LEU A 297 8.36 20.04 -17.44
C LEU A 297 7.76 20.48 -18.78
N ASN A 298 8.46 20.21 -19.89
CA ASN A 298 7.96 20.55 -21.22
C ASN A 298 6.63 19.82 -21.51
N ALA A 299 5.65 20.55 -22.05
CA ALA A 299 4.35 19.99 -22.38
C ALA A 299 4.44 18.87 -23.45
N ASN A 300 5.42 18.94 -24.37
CA ASN A 300 5.68 17.90 -25.36
C ASN A 300 6.63 16.83 -24.77
N PRO A 301 6.18 15.57 -24.59
CA PRO A 301 7.00 14.49 -24.03
C PRO A 301 8.27 14.20 -24.84
N GLN A 302 8.22 14.39 -26.17
CA GLN A 302 9.37 14.16 -27.06
C GLN A 302 10.46 15.21 -26.91
N SER A 303 10.10 16.40 -26.41
CA SER A 303 11.04 17.48 -26.13
C SER A 303 11.72 17.36 -24.76
N ARG A 304 11.20 16.49 -23.88
CA ARG A 304 11.82 16.22 -22.57
C ARG A 304 13.12 15.41 -22.77
N PRO A 305 14.17 15.64 -21.95
CA PRO A 305 15.36 14.81 -21.95
C PRO A 305 15.05 13.35 -21.56
N THR A 306 16.02 12.44 -21.66
CA THR A 306 15.91 11.11 -21.07
C THR A 306 16.47 11.12 -19.65
N MET A 307 16.04 10.18 -18.81
CA MET A 307 16.62 10.03 -17.47
C MET A 307 18.13 9.78 -17.48
N GLN A 308 18.65 9.13 -18.52
CA GLN A 308 20.09 8.93 -18.70
C GLN A 308 20.84 10.25 -18.96
N VAL A 309 20.21 11.23 -19.62
CA VAL A 309 20.81 12.56 -19.83
C VAL A 309 20.81 13.33 -18.51
N ILE A 310 19.72 13.26 -17.74
CA ILE A 310 19.58 13.90 -16.43
C ILE A 310 20.64 13.38 -15.46
N SER A 311 20.75 12.05 -15.32
CA SER A 311 21.66 11.40 -14.36
C SER A 311 23.16 11.57 -14.64
N LYS A 312 23.53 12.10 -15.82
CA LYS A 312 24.92 12.39 -16.19
C LYS A 312 25.31 13.83 -15.94
N ARG A 313 24.33 14.70 -15.67
CA ARG A 313 24.51 16.15 -15.55
C ARG A 313 24.18 16.68 -14.16
N LEU A 314 23.38 15.94 -13.41
CA LEU A 314 23.24 16.01 -11.95
C LEU A 314 24.13 14.94 -11.32
#